data_AF-A0A0C2CKU0-F1
#
_entry.id   AF-A0A0C2CKU0-F1
#
_cell.length_a   1.000
_cell.length_b   1.000
_cell.length_c   1.000
_cell.angle_alpha   90.00
_cell.angle_beta   90.00
_cell.angle_gamma   90.00
#
_symmetry.space_group_name_H-M   'P 1'
#
loop_
_entity.id
_entity.type
_entity.pdbx_description
1 polymer ?
#
loop_
_entity_poly.entity_id
_entity_poly.type
_entity_poly.pdbx_seq_one_letter_code
_entity_poly.pdbx_strand_id
1 'polypeptide(L)'
;MNWNQGNIYKTAWSVFSTLTQGEYAVTDPRIVVETDTAASIVFQPLRHLGNVQYQIRYTPIEGISVETKEYHENELLCPKFGCEWMCALVFNLPRRPREYTFEVVSIDYNRFVVIFRDLLMPWNLLERVCSINPPNYFVDNIGSRDHMREVDIASANAQLSPTVWRYLVVVDSRQADYSSIDITKLADKPTSDYDHTPYYITASLTPEQVQRNIDFRLGDGQVHGGYLNYPLKESQYDPRWTLVPMSQVENEIMEPRLKTCGFTEE
;
A
#
# COMPACT_ATOMS: atom_id res chain seq x y z
N MET A 1 -18.59 70.65 -17.36
CA MET A 1 -18.24 69.23 -17.61
C MET A 1 -18.33 68.50 -16.28
N ASN A 2 -19.11 67.43 -16.25
CA ASN A 2 -19.65 66.78 -15.05
C ASN A 2 -18.64 65.75 -14.51
N TRP A 3 -18.25 65.86 -13.23
CA TRP A 3 -17.26 65.01 -12.55
C TRP A 3 -17.88 63.74 -11.94
N ASN A 4 -18.80 63.10 -12.65
CA ASN A 4 -19.52 61.92 -12.14
C ASN A 4 -19.51 60.81 -13.18
N GLN A 5 -18.47 59.98 -13.18
CA GLN A 5 -18.54 58.56 -13.58
C GLN A 5 -17.14 57.94 -13.51
N GLY A 6 -16.98 56.91 -12.68
CA GLY A 6 -15.81 56.05 -12.78
C GLY A 6 -15.25 55.40 -11.51
N ASN A 7 -15.93 55.43 -10.36
CA ASN A 7 -15.56 54.51 -9.27
C ASN A 7 -16.12 53.11 -9.56
N ILE A 8 -15.48 52.43 -10.50
CA ILE A 8 -15.59 50.98 -10.65
C ILE A 8 -14.81 50.40 -9.47
N TYR A 9 -15.51 49.96 -8.44
CA TYR A 9 -14.92 49.20 -7.34
C TYR A 9 -14.20 47.99 -7.94
N LYS A 10 -12.86 48.00 -7.92
CA LYS A 10 -12.06 46.79 -8.14
C LYS A 10 -12.22 45.94 -6.88
N THR A 11 -13.18 45.03 -6.90
CA THR A 11 -13.30 44.01 -5.86
C THR A 11 -12.17 43.00 -6.08
N ALA A 12 -11.08 43.18 -5.35
CA ALA A 12 -10.03 42.17 -5.25
C ALA A 12 -10.50 41.11 -4.25
N TRP A 13 -10.67 39.89 -4.73
CA TRP A 13 -10.90 38.74 -3.86
C TRP A 13 -9.55 38.15 -3.49
N SER A 14 -9.17 38.26 -2.22
CA SER A 14 -8.06 37.51 -1.65
C SER A 14 -8.65 36.29 -0.94
N VAL A 15 -8.37 35.09 -1.47
CA VAL A 15 -8.60 33.85 -0.72
C VAL A 15 -7.46 33.75 0.28
N PHE A 16 -7.75 34.05 1.54
CA PHE A 16 -6.82 33.75 2.62
C PHE A 16 -6.93 32.25 2.91
N SER A 17 -5.90 31.51 2.51
CA SER A 17 -5.66 30.19 3.10
C SER A 17 -5.36 30.40 4.59
N THR A 18 -6.10 29.74 5.46
CA THR A 18 -5.85 29.72 6.91
C THR A 18 -4.72 28.76 7.31
N LEU A 19 -4.12 28.09 6.33
CA LEU A 19 -3.10 27.07 6.55
C LEU A 19 -1.72 27.64 6.18
N THR A 20 -0.72 27.26 6.97
CA THR A 20 0.66 27.75 6.85
C THR A 20 1.35 27.18 5.60
N GLN A 21 2.39 27.88 5.11
CA GLN A 21 3.14 27.47 3.94
C GLN A 21 3.81 26.10 4.19
N GLY A 22 3.26 25.04 3.60
CA GLY A 22 3.75 23.66 3.77
C GLY A 22 2.67 22.65 4.16
N GLU A 23 1.56 23.09 4.75
CA GLU A 23 0.44 22.22 5.19
C GLU A 23 -0.35 21.58 4.03
N TYR A 24 -0.02 21.93 2.79
CA TYR A 24 -0.65 21.42 1.57
C TYR A 24 0.22 20.43 0.80
N ALA A 25 1.44 20.20 1.26
CA ALA A 25 2.40 19.32 0.61
C ALA A 25 2.56 18.05 1.44
N VAL A 26 2.58 16.90 0.77
CA VAL A 26 2.87 15.61 1.39
C VAL A 26 4.20 15.71 2.14
N THR A 27 4.21 15.33 3.41
CA THR A 27 5.39 15.42 4.26
C THR A 27 6.20 14.13 4.23
N ASP A 28 7.52 14.29 4.23
CA ASP A 28 8.50 13.21 4.29
C ASP A 28 8.26 12.02 3.35
N PRO A 29 8.00 12.22 2.03
CA PRO A 29 7.92 11.08 1.13
C PRO A 29 9.30 10.45 0.95
N ARG A 30 9.38 9.11 1.02
CA ARG A 30 10.62 8.33 1.01
C ARG A 30 10.43 7.00 0.26
N ILE A 31 11.52 6.46 -0.30
CA ILE A 31 11.56 5.11 -0.89
C ILE A 31 12.21 4.15 0.11
N VAL A 32 11.45 3.23 0.71
CA VAL A 32 11.93 2.35 1.80
C VAL A 32 12.70 1.16 1.30
N VAL A 33 12.12 0.46 0.33
CA VAL A 33 12.66 -0.77 -0.25
C VAL A 33 12.53 -0.66 -1.75
N GLU A 34 13.59 -1.02 -2.46
CA GLU A 34 13.61 -1.09 -3.92
C GLU A 34 14.16 -2.45 -4.35
N THR A 35 13.59 -2.98 -5.43
CA THR A 35 14.09 -4.16 -6.15
C THR A 35 14.54 -3.72 -7.54
N ASP A 36 14.90 -4.67 -8.40
CA ASP A 36 15.20 -4.36 -9.80
C ASP A 36 13.97 -3.90 -10.61
N THR A 37 12.74 -4.22 -10.16
CA THR A 37 11.49 -4.00 -10.91
C THR A 37 10.44 -3.17 -10.17
N ALA A 38 10.66 -2.83 -8.89
CA ALA A 38 9.65 -2.18 -8.06
C ALA A 38 10.25 -1.31 -6.95
N ALA A 39 9.46 -0.34 -6.48
CA ALA A 39 9.78 0.57 -5.39
C ALA A 39 8.61 0.69 -4.42
N SER A 40 8.91 0.54 -3.14
CA SER A 40 7.99 0.77 -2.01
C SER A 40 8.19 2.19 -1.48
N ILE A 41 7.13 2.99 -1.58
CA ILE A 41 7.12 4.40 -1.22
C ILE A 41 6.29 4.58 0.04
N VAL A 42 6.80 5.38 0.97
CA VAL A 42 6.06 5.78 2.17
C VAL A 42 6.03 7.29 2.30
N PHE A 43 4.95 7.82 2.84
CA PHE A 43 4.82 9.23 3.13
C PHE A 43 3.83 9.46 4.26
N GLN A 44 3.89 10.64 4.90
CA GLN A 44 2.92 11.00 5.91
C GLN A 44 1.67 11.62 5.25
N PRO A 45 0.47 11.23 5.69
CA PRO A 45 -0.76 11.84 5.20
C PRO A 45 -0.87 13.29 5.67
N LEU A 46 -1.62 14.09 4.91
CA LEU A 46 -1.92 15.47 5.26
C LEU A 46 -2.85 15.51 6.48
N ARG A 47 -2.31 15.91 7.64
CA ARG A 47 -3.07 16.01 8.89
C ARG A 47 -4.07 17.17 8.80
N HIS A 48 -5.27 16.98 9.37
CA HIS A 48 -6.33 17.99 9.50
C HIS A 48 -7.11 18.37 8.23
N LEU A 49 -6.87 17.65 7.14
CA LEU A 49 -7.65 17.76 5.92
C LEU A 49 -8.55 16.52 5.84
N GLY A 50 -9.72 16.66 5.20
CA GLY A 50 -10.72 15.60 5.14
C GLY A 50 -10.28 14.40 4.30
N ASN A 51 -11.16 13.85 3.48
CA ASN A 51 -10.80 12.76 2.58
C ASN A 51 -9.90 13.30 1.45
N VAL A 52 -8.58 13.07 1.53
CA VAL A 52 -7.60 13.51 0.54
C VAL A 52 -7.27 12.35 -0.42
N GLN A 53 -7.21 12.65 -1.71
CA GLN A 53 -6.70 11.71 -2.71
C GLN A 53 -5.24 11.99 -3.05
N TYR A 54 -4.48 10.92 -3.25
CA TYR A 54 -3.06 10.98 -3.58
C TYR A 54 -2.78 10.34 -4.93
N GLN A 55 -1.75 10.81 -5.61
CA GLN A 55 -1.27 10.24 -6.86
C GLN A 55 0.25 10.25 -6.87
N ILE A 56 0.84 9.25 -7.51
CA ILE A 56 2.28 9.11 -7.63
C ILE A 56 2.65 9.28 -9.10
N ARG A 57 3.66 10.11 -9.34
CA ARG A 57 4.28 10.27 -10.65
C ARG A 57 5.68 9.72 -10.61
N TYR A 58 6.05 8.97 -11.62
CA TYR A 58 7.40 8.49 -11.80
C TYR A 58 7.90 8.83 -13.20
N THR A 59 9.10 9.41 -13.25
CA THR A 59 9.69 9.94 -14.48
C THR A 59 11.04 9.28 -14.68
N PRO A 60 11.24 8.49 -15.76
CA PRO A 60 12.56 7.98 -16.08
C PRO A 60 13.51 9.14 -16.38
N ILE A 61 14.80 9.01 -16.05
CA ILE A 61 15.83 10.06 -16.29
C ILE A 61 15.78 10.55 -17.74
N GLU A 62 15.53 9.63 -18.67
CA GLU A 62 15.33 9.92 -20.09
C GLU A 62 13.97 9.39 -20.55
N GLY A 63 12.92 10.18 -20.34
CA GLY A 63 11.61 9.86 -20.92
C GLY A 63 10.47 10.72 -20.39
N ILE A 64 9.25 10.20 -20.57
CA ILE A 64 8.00 10.89 -20.24
C ILE A 64 7.55 10.43 -18.85
N SER A 65 7.05 11.38 -18.06
CA SER A 65 6.45 11.09 -16.75
C SER A 65 5.20 10.22 -16.89
N VAL A 66 5.10 9.20 -16.05
CA VAL A 66 3.90 8.35 -15.94
C VAL A 66 3.26 8.58 -14.59
N GLU A 67 1.95 8.75 -14.57
CA GLU A 67 1.17 8.95 -13.36
C GLU A 67 0.37 7.68 -13.05
N THR A 68 0.28 7.33 -11.77
CA THR A 68 -0.56 6.23 -11.29
C THR A 68 -2.04 6.64 -11.31
N LYS A 69 -2.92 5.69 -11.01
CA LYS A 69 -4.29 6.04 -10.60
C LYS A 69 -4.27 6.92 -9.35
N GLU A 70 -5.37 7.63 -9.14
CA GLU A 70 -5.65 8.29 -7.87
C GLU A 70 -5.95 7.23 -6.81
N TYR A 71 -5.40 7.43 -5.62
CA TYR A 71 -5.56 6.56 -4.48
C TYR A 71 -6.30 7.28 -3.36
N HIS A 72 -7.22 6.57 -2.73
CA HIS A 72 -7.78 6.96 -1.46
C HIS A 72 -6.89 6.51 -0.29
N GLU A 73 -7.02 7.14 0.87
CA GLU A 73 -6.23 6.80 2.06
C GLU A 73 -6.40 5.34 2.50
N ASN A 74 -7.58 4.76 2.30
CA ASN A 74 -7.85 3.35 2.61
C ASN A 74 -7.13 2.36 1.66
N GLU A 75 -6.71 2.80 0.47
CA GLU A 75 -5.91 1.99 -0.47
C GLU A 75 -4.41 2.07 -0.16
N LEU A 76 -3.98 3.10 0.56
CA LEU A 76 -2.58 3.37 0.89
C LEU A 76 -2.19 2.89 2.28
N LEU A 77 -2.96 1.97 2.85
CA LEU A 77 -2.70 1.44 4.18
C LEU A 77 -1.44 0.57 4.18
N CYS A 78 -0.54 0.82 5.14
CA CYS A 78 0.60 -0.06 5.38
C CYS A 78 0.16 -1.41 5.99
N PRO A 79 0.94 -2.49 5.80
CA PRO A 79 0.57 -3.84 6.23
C PRO A 79 0.56 -4.08 7.74
N LYS A 80 1.21 -3.21 8.54
CA LYS A 80 1.47 -3.45 9.97
C LYS A 80 0.74 -2.47 10.88
N PHE A 81 0.50 -2.93 12.11
CA PHE A 81 -0.14 -2.13 13.16
C PHE A 81 0.76 -0.97 13.58
N GLY A 82 0.14 0.17 13.94
CA GLY A 82 0.87 1.35 14.44
C GLY A 82 1.60 2.16 13.37
N CYS A 83 1.52 1.77 12.10
CA CYS A 83 2.04 2.56 10.99
C CYS A 83 1.10 3.74 10.71
N GLU A 84 1.48 4.94 11.14
CA GLU A 84 0.78 6.20 10.82
C GLU A 84 1.06 6.70 9.39
N TRP A 85 1.92 5.99 8.65
CA TRP A 85 2.35 6.35 7.31
C TRP A 85 1.42 5.74 6.26
N MET A 86 1.38 6.37 5.09
CA MET A 86 0.78 5.85 3.89
C MET A 86 1.83 5.08 3.10
N CYS A 87 1.48 3.89 2.62
CA CYS A 87 2.31 3.01 1.83
C CYS A 87 1.77 2.88 0.40
N ALA A 88 2.64 3.09 -0.57
CA ALA A 88 2.35 2.87 -1.97
C ALA A 88 3.40 1.97 -2.61
N LEU A 89 2.98 1.21 -3.62
CA LEU A 89 3.85 0.34 -4.39
C LEU A 89 3.79 0.73 -5.86
N VAL A 90 4.95 1.05 -6.43
CA VAL A 90 5.12 1.17 -7.88
C VAL A 90 5.93 -0.04 -8.33
N PHE A 91 5.36 -0.86 -9.20
CA PHE A 91 5.98 -2.11 -9.65
C PHE A 91 5.80 -2.30 -11.15
N ASN A 92 6.45 -3.34 -11.69
CA ASN A 92 6.58 -3.57 -13.14
C ASN A 92 7.27 -2.41 -13.86
N LEU A 93 8.30 -1.82 -13.24
CA LEU A 93 9.12 -0.78 -13.84
C LEU A 93 10.05 -1.39 -14.90
N PRO A 94 10.01 -0.93 -16.17
CA PRO A 94 10.87 -1.43 -17.25
C PRO A 94 12.37 -1.29 -16.99
N ARG A 95 12.76 -0.32 -16.18
CA ARG A 95 14.15 -0.07 -15.76
C ARG A 95 14.23 -0.11 -14.23
N ARG A 96 15.44 -0.11 -13.70
CA ARG A 96 15.63 -0.10 -12.24
C ARG A 96 15.01 1.16 -11.64
N PRO A 97 14.38 1.10 -10.45
CA PRO A 97 13.82 2.26 -9.79
C PRO A 97 14.79 3.44 -9.71
N ARG A 98 16.09 3.18 -9.52
CA ARG A 98 17.16 4.21 -9.47
C ARG A 98 17.26 5.09 -10.71
N GLU A 99 16.77 4.61 -11.85
CA GLU A 99 16.71 5.35 -13.11
C GLU A 99 15.43 6.19 -13.23
N TYR A 100 14.66 6.32 -12.15
CA TYR A 100 13.45 7.14 -12.06
C TYR A 100 13.53 8.16 -10.92
N THR A 101 12.93 9.31 -11.18
CA THR A 101 12.51 10.29 -10.18
C THR A 101 11.06 10.00 -9.80
N PHE A 102 10.77 9.88 -8.51
CA PHE A 102 9.42 9.69 -7.98
C PHE A 102 8.92 10.98 -7.34
N GLU A 103 7.63 11.24 -7.48
CA GLU A 103 6.96 12.41 -6.93
C GLU A 103 5.59 12.00 -6.39
N VAL A 104 5.19 12.56 -5.26
CA VAL A 104 3.85 12.35 -4.67
C VAL A 104 3.09 13.66 -4.70
N VAL A 105 1.81 13.62 -5.08
CA VAL A 105 0.91 14.76 -5.06
C VAL A 105 -0.36 14.41 -4.33
N SER A 106 -0.90 15.38 -3.58
CA SER A 106 -2.29 15.39 -3.17
C SER A 106 -3.13 16.09 -4.25
N ILE A 107 -4.13 15.41 -4.80
CA ILE A 107 -4.91 15.89 -5.95
C ILE A 107 -5.57 17.25 -5.64
N ASP A 108 -6.09 17.40 -4.43
CA ASP A 108 -6.79 18.62 -3.99
C ASP A 108 -5.90 19.86 -3.95
N TYR A 109 -4.57 19.68 -3.85
CA TYR A 109 -3.61 20.77 -3.70
C TYR A 109 -2.61 20.87 -4.85
N ASN A 110 -2.58 19.85 -5.72
CA ASN A 110 -1.84 19.79 -6.98
C ASN A 110 -0.36 20.25 -6.89
N ARG A 111 0.30 19.92 -5.78
CA ARG A 111 1.71 20.22 -5.55
C ARG A 111 2.52 18.93 -5.44
N PHE A 112 3.26 18.61 -6.50
CA PHE A 112 4.16 17.47 -6.53
C PHE A 112 5.35 17.70 -5.59
N VAL A 113 5.62 16.71 -4.74
CA VAL A 113 6.77 16.66 -3.84
C VAL A 113 7.70 15.57 -4.35
N VAL A 114 8.91 15.96 -4.72
CA VAL A 114 9.95 15.03 -5.19
C VAL A 114 10.46 14.18 -4.03
N ILE A 115 10.56 12.87 -4.27
CA ILE A 115 11.12 11.92 -3.33
C ILE A 115 12.64 11.89 -3.51
N PHE A 116 13.36 12.51 -2.58
CA PHE A 116 14.81 12.52 -2.61
C PHE A 116 15.37 11.21 -2.05
N ARG A 117 16.20 10.53 -2.85
CA ARG A 117 16.91 9.30 -2.47
C ARG A 117 18.01 9.55 -1.44
N ASP A 118 18.65 10.72 -1.52
CA ASP A 118 19.88 11.07 -0.81
C ASP A 118 19.63 11.81 0.51
N LEU A 119 18.37 11.89 0.99
CA LEU A 119 18.13 12.34 2.36
C LEU A 119 18.64 11.26 3.31
N LEU A 120 19.89 11.46 3.74
CA LEU A 120 20.72 10.73 4.69
C LEU A 120 20.11 10.57 6.09
N MET A 121 18.79 10.45 6.23
CA MET A 121 18.21 9.94 7.47
C MET A 121 18.30 8.41 7.43
N PRO A 122 19.12 7.79 8.30
CA PRO A 122 19.14 6.35 8.41
C PRO A 122 17.75 5.87 8.78
N TRP A 123 17.24 4.90 8.01
CA TRP A 123 16.00 4.19 8.30
C TRP A 123 15.98 3.78 9.77
N ASN A 124 15.01 4.26 10.54
CA ASN A 124 14.74 3.60 11.80
C ASN A 124 14.17 2.20 11.47
N LEU A 125 14.42 1.22 12.35
CA LEU A 125 13.95 -0.17 12.12
C LEU A 125 12.41 -0.24 11.98
N LEU A 126 11.68 0.74 12.54
CA LEU A 126 10.21 0.86 12.47
C LEU A 126 9.70 1.29 11.08
N GLU A 127 10.42 2.16 10.38
CA GLU A 127 10.09 2.65 9.04
C GLU A 127 10.26 1.57 7.98
N ARG A 128 11.27 0.69 8.13
CA ARG A 128 11.38 -0.52 7.31
C ARG A 128 10.21 -1.46 7.53
N VAL A 129 9.73 -1.51 8.77
CA VAL A 129 8.62 -2.37 9.17
C VAL A 129 7.30 -1.86 8.57
N CYS A 130 7.10 -0.55 8.48
CA CYS A 130 5.94 0.10 7.87
C CYS A 130 6.08 0.32 6.34
N SER A 131 6.38 -0.73 5.59
CA SER A 131 6.46 -0.65 4.12
C SER A 131 5.88 -1.91 3.45
N ILE A 132 5.45 -1.77 2.21
CA ILE A 132 5.03 -2.91 1.38
C ILE A 132 6.29 -3.62 0.89
N ASN A 133 6.34 -4.95 0.97
CA ASN A 133 7.44 -5.70 0.39
C ASN A 133 7.30 -5.73 -1.15
N PRO A 134 8.20 -5.07 -1.91
CA PRO A 134 8.08 -5.00 -3.36
C PRO A 134 8.40 -6.35 -4.03
N PRO A 135 7.75 -6.70 -5.16
CA PRO A 135 8.13 -7.87 -5.94
C PRO A 135 9.55 -7.71 -6.50
N ASN A 136 10.30 -8.81 -6.56
CA ASN A 136 11.63 -8.89 -7.17
C ASN A 136 11.59 -9.33 -8.65
N TYR A 137 10.39 -9.49 -9.22
CA TYR A 137 10.15 -9.89 -10.60
C TYR A 137 9.02 -9.05 -11.22
N PHE A 138 8.81 -9.18 -12.52
CA PHE A 138 7.63 -8.63 -13.20
C PHE A 138 6.40 -9.47 -12.87
N VAL A 139 5.37 -8.81 -12.34
CA VAL A 139 4.10 -9.43 -12.04
C VAL A 139 3.27 -9.47 -13.32
N ASP A 140 3.20 -10.65 -13.93
CA ASP A 140 2.42 -10.90 -15.13
C ASP A 140 0.94 -11.18 -14.82
N ASN A 141 0.09 -11.17 -15.85
CA ASN A 141 -1.33 -11.55 -15.78
C ASN A 141 -2.22 -10.71 -14.85
N ILE A 142 -1.81 -9.47 -14.56
CA ILE A 142 -2.62 -8.50 -13.81
C ILE A 142 -3.96 -8.29 -14.53
N GLY A 143 -5.06 -8.44 -13.79
CA GLY A 143 -6.41 -8.29 -14.34
C GLY A 143 -6.87 -9.38 -15.31
N SER A 144 -6.09 -10.46 -15.48
CA SER A 144 -6.50 -11.61 -16.30
C SER A 144 -7.49 -12.50 -15.54
N ARG A 145 -8.65 -12.77 -16.12
CA ARG A 145 -9.70 -13.58 -15.48
C ARG A 145 -9.26 -15.01 -15.19
N ASP A 146 -8.35 -15.55 -16.00
CA ASP A 146 -7.82 -16.91 -15.83
C ASP A 146 -6.82 -17.02 -14.67
N HIS A 147 -6.39 -15.89 -14.12
CA HIS A 147 -5.48 -15.78 -12.98
C HIS A 147 -6.13 -15.09 -11.78
N MET A 148 -7.45 -14.89 -11.83
CA MET A 148 -8.25 -14.29 -10.77
C MET A 148 -9.33 -15.24 -10.29
N ARG A 149 -9.75 -15.09 -9.04
CA ARG A 149 -10.87 -15.83 -8.46
C ARG A 149 -11.77 -14.91 -7.64
N GLU A 150 -13.07 -14.95 -7.92
CA GLU A 150 -14.07 -14.27 -7.10
C GLU A 150 -14.23 -14.98 -5.76
N VAL A 151 -14.27 -14.20 -4.69
CA VAL A 151 -14.42 -14.70 -3.32
C VAL A 151 -15.53 -13.95 -2.62
N ASP A 152 -16.44 -14.71 -2.02
CA ASP A 152 -17.45 -14.15 -1.12
C ASP A 152 -16.88 -14.09 0.30
N ILE A 153 -16.50 -12.89 0.74
CA ILE A 153 -15.92 -12.69 2.09
C ILE A 153 -16.95 -13.07 3.16
N ALA A 154 -18.24 -12.81 2.92
CA ALA A 154 -19.31 -13.15 3.87
C ALA A 154 -19.37 -14.66 4.17
N SER A 155 -19.00 -15.51 3.22
CA SER A 155 -18.96 -16.96 3.41
C SER A 155 -18.00 -17.43 4.51
N ALA A 156 -16.99 -16.61 4.85
CA ALA A 156 -16.03 -16.93 5.91
C ALA A 156 -16.65 -16.92 7.32
N ASN A 157 -17.89 -16.44 7.49
CA ASN A 157 -18.59 -16.36 8.79
C ASN A 157 -17.71 -15.80 9.91
N ALA A 158 -16.89 -14.80 9.59
CA ALA A 158 -15.92 -14.25 10.52
C ALA A 158 -16.65 -13.59 11.69
N GLN A 159 -16.25 -13.92 12.92
CA GLN A 159 -16.80 -13.29 14.11
C GLN A 159 -16.35 -11.83 14.15
N LEU A 160 -17.30 -10.92 13.92
CA LEU A 160 -17.10 -9.48 14.09
C LEU A 160 -16.92 -9.20 15.59
N SER A 161 -15.66 -9.21 16.03
CA SER A 161 -15.29 -8.82 17.39
C SER A 161 -14.66 -7.42 17.37
N PRO A 162 -15.00 -6.54 18.34
CA PRO A 162 -14.37 -5.22 18.47
C PRO A 162 -12.87 -5.29 18.76
N THR A 163 -12.35 -6.47 19.13
CA THR A 163 -10.93 -6.71 19.39
C THR A 163 -10.13 -6.99 18.13
N VAL A 164 -10.79 -7.20 16.98
CA VAL A 164 -10.11 -7.48 15.71
C VAL A 164 -9.72 -6.16 15.06
N TRP A 165 -8.43 -5.99 14.83
CA TRP A 165 -7.87 -4.83 14.15
C TRP A 165 -8.01 -4.96 12.63
N ARG A 166 -7.62 -6.11 12.08
CA ARG A 166 -7.73 -6.41 10.64
C ARG A 166 -7.99 -7.88 10.40
N TYR A 167 -8.50 -8.18 9.21
CA TYR A 167 -8.69 -9.52 8.71
C TYR A 167 -7.69 -9.79 7.59
N LEU A 168 -6.79 -10.75 7.79
CA LEU A 168 -5.84 -11.15 6.76
C LEU A 168 -6.51 -12.17 5.84
N VAL A 169 -6.44 -11.92 4.54
CA VAL A 169 -6.82 -12.90 3.53
C VAL A 169 -5.58 -13.72 3.22
N VAL A 170 -5.62 -14.99 3.61
CA VAL A 170 -4.52 -15.94 3.42
C VAL A 170 -4.89 -16.88 2.29
N VAL A 171 -3.97 -17.04 1.34
CA VAL A 171 -4.06 -18.02 0.25
C VAL A 171 -3.20 -19.21 0.63
N ASP A 172 -3.78 -20.41 0.55
CA ASP A 172 -3.14 -21.68 0.84
C ASP A 172 -3.05 -22.51 -0.44
N SER A 173 -1.81 -22.78 -0.85
CA SER A 173 -1.48 -23.53 -2.06
C SER A 173 -1.43 -25.04 -1.84
N ARG A 174 -1.63 -25.52 -0.59
CA ARG A 174 -1.66 -26.96 -0.29
C ARG A 174 -2.93 -27.59 -0.86
N GLN A 175 -2.76 -28.57 -1.75
CA GLN A 175 -3.90 -29.24 -2.39
C GLN A 175 -4.55 -30.31 -1.50
N ALA A 176 -3.75 -31.07 -0.74
CA ALA A 176 -4.21 -32.26 -0.01
C ALA A 176 -3.99 -32.19 1.51
N ASP A 177 -3.16 -31.26 2.00
CA ASP A 177 -2.90 -31.11 3.42
C ASP A 177 -3.95 -30.20 4.07
N TYR A 178 -4.61 -30.71 5.12
CA TYR A 178 -5.64 -30.00 5.90
C TYR A 178 -5.12 -29.55 7.27
N SER A 179 -3.80 -29.60 7.48
CA SER A 179 -3.20 -29.09 8.70
C SER A 179 -3.48 -27.60 8.87
N SER A 180 -3.71 -27.20 10.12
CA SER A 180 -3.99 -25.82 10.50
C SER A 180 -2.86 -24.89 10.02
N ILE A 181 -3.24 -23.70 9.54
CA ILE A 181 -2.27 -22.65 9.19
C ILE A 181 -1.57 -22.18 10.47
N ASP A 182 -0.24 -22.25 10.48
CA ASP A 182 0.56 -21.67 11.56
C ASP A 182 0.68 -20.15 11.30
N ILE A 183 -0.08 -19.38 12.09
CA ILE A 183 -0.17 -17.92 12.02
C ILE A 183 1.21 -17.27 12.18
N THR A 184 2.13 -17.89 12.93
CA THR A 184 3.48 -17.35 13.17
C THR A 184 4.38 -17.40 11.94
N LYS A 185 3.98 -18.12 10.89
CA LYS A 185 4.69 -18.23 9.61
C LYS A 185 4.01 -17.43 8.50
N LEU A 186 2.94 -16.71 8.80
CA LEU A 186 2.28 -15.87 7.82
C LEU A 186 3.20 -14.71 7.42
N ALA A 187 3.40 -14.58 6.12
CA ALA A 187 4.16 -13.50 5.52
C ALA A 187 3.54 -13.13 4.17
N ASP A 188 4.01 -12.04 3.58
CA ASP A 188 3.71 -11.69 2.20
C ASP A 188 4.27 -12.75 1.23
N LYS A 189 3.76 -12.76 0.00
CA LYS A 189 4.11 -13.81 -0.98
C LYS A 189 5.62 -13.93 -1.26
N PRO A 190 6.38 -12.87 -1.59
CA PRO A 190 7.83 -12.98 -1.78
C PRO A 190 8.56 -13.62 -0.60
N THR A 191 8.23 -13.22 0.62
CA THR A 191 8.83 -13.79 1.84
C THR A 191 8.44 -15.25 2.02
N SER A 192 7.16 -15.58 1.82
CA SER A 192 6.68 -16.96 1.92
C SER A 192 7.30 -17.89 0.87
N ASP A 193 7.48 -17.41 -0.36
CA ASP A 193 8.17 -18.13 -1.44
C ASP A 193 9.64 -18.41 -1.06
N TYR A 194 10.32 -17.43 -0.45
CA TYR A 194 11.70 -17.58 0.04
C TYR A 194 11.81 -18.60 1.19
N ASP A 195 10.88 -18.55 2.14
CA ASP A 195 10.82 -19.45 3.29
C ASP A 195 10.20 -20.83 2.96
N HIS A 196 9.84 -21.06 1.69
CA HIS A 196 9.17 -22.28 1.23
C HIS A 196 7.89 -22.61 2.01
N THR A 197 7.18 -21.58 2.48
CA THR A 197 5.90 -21.72 3.18
C THR A 197 4.78 -21.82 2.15
N PRO A 198 3.87 -22.80 2.23
CA PRO A 198 2.90 -23.06 1.17
C PRO A 198 1.64 -22.17 1.27
N TYR A 199 1.66 -21.16 2.14
CA TYR A 199 0.55 -20.21 2.31
C TYR A 199 1.10 -18.80 2.55
N TYR A 200 0.36 -17.78 2.15
CA TYR A 200 0.81 -16.39 2.21
C TYR A 200 -0.36 -15.42 2.36
N ILE A 201 -0.04 -14.21 2.85
CA ILE A 201 -0.99 -13.11 2.97
C ILE A 201 -1.09 -12.42 1.61
N THR A 202 -2.32 -12.26 1.10
CA THR A 202 -2.59 -11.60 -0.18
C THR A 202 -3.29 -10.25 -0.02
N ALA A 203 -4.00 -10.05 1.09
CA ALA A 203 -4.68 -8.81 1.41
C ALA A 203 -4.87 -8.65 2.93
N SER A 204 -5.01 -7.41 3.37
CA SER A 204 -5.41 -7.07 4.74
C SER A 204 -6.63 -6.16 4.69
N LEU A 205 -7.75 -6.61 5.25
CA LEU A 205 -9.04 -5.91 5.18
C LEU A 205 -9.40 -5.33 6.55
N THR A 206 -10.02 -4.15 6.57
CA THR A 206 -10.55 -3.57 7.81
C THR A 206 -11.86 -4.25 8.21
N PRO A 207 -12.25 -4.19 9.49
CA PRO A 207 -13.53 -4.73 9.94
C PRO A 207 -14.73 -4.17 9.18
N GLU A 208 -14.70 -2.89 8.80
CA GLU A 208 -15.75 -2.24 8.03
C GLU A 208 -15.81 -2.79 6.60
N GLN A 209 -14.68 -3.09 5.97
CA GLN A 209 -14.62 -3.69 4.63
C GLN A 209 -15.22 -5.11 4.64
N VAL A 210 -14.89 -5.90 5.65
CA VAL A 210 -15.46 -7.26 5.83
C VAL A 210 -16.96 -7.18 6.11
N GLN A 211 -17.40 -6.29 6.99
CA GLN A 211 -18.82 -6.11 7.32
C GLN A 211 -19.66 -5.67 6.12
N ARG A 212 -19.09 -4.87 5.22
CA ARG A 212 -19.75 -4.40 3.99
C ARG A 212 -19.69 -5.40 2.84
N ASN A 213 -19.00 -6.54 3.01
CA ASN A 213 -18.76 -7.54 1.98
C ASN A 213 -18.30 -6.91 0.64
N ILE A 214 -17.15 -6.24 0.67
CA ILE A 214 -16.59 -5.59 -0.53
C ILE A 214 -16.37 -6.60 -1.66
N ASP A 215 -16.48 -6.16 -2.92
CA ASP A 215 -16.08 -6.97 -4.08
C ASP A 215 -14.55 -7.14 -4.03
N PHE A 216 -14.11 -8.33 -3.67
CA PHE A 216 -12.70 -8.69 -3.54
C PHE A 216 -12.44 -9.97 -4.34
N ARG A 217 -11.36 -9.93 -5.12
CA ARG A 217 -10.98 -11.03 -6.01
C ARG A 217 -9.55 -11.41 -5.71
N LEU A 218 -9.30 -12.69 -5.48
CA LEU A 218 -7.95 -13.19 -5.34
C LEU A 218 -7.21 -13.06 -6.67
N GLY A 219 -5.97 -12.56 -6.62
CA GLY A 219 -5.09 -12.45 -7.78
C GLY A 219 -5.36 -11.28 -8.73
N ASP A 220 -6.03 -10.22 -8.27
CA ASP A 220 -6.32 -9.05 -9.13
C ASP A 220 -5.09 -8.19 -9.47
N GLY A 221 -3.95 -8.45 -8.83
CA GLY A 221 -2.71 -7.69 -9.01
C GLY A 221 -2.73 -6.29 -8.39
N GLN A 222 -3.68 -6.02 -7.49
CA GLN A 222 -3.77 -4.74 -6.77
C GLN A 222 -3.22 -4.86 -5.35
N VAL A 223 -2.93 -3.71 -4.73
CA VAL A 223 -2.52 -3.66 -3.33
C VAL A 223 -3.74 -3.50 -2.44
N HIS A 224 -3.88 -4.39 -1.46
CA HIS A 224 -4.98 -4.39 -0.49
C HIS A 224 -4.42 -4.41 0.93
N GLY A 225 -4.57 -3.29 1.65
CA GLY A 225 -4.12 -3.15 3.03
C GLY A 225 -2.61 -3.37 3.23
N GLY A 226 -1.81 -3.02 2.22
CA GLY A 226 -0.35 -3.13 2.28
C GLY A 226 0.22 -4.45 1.78
N TYR A 227 -0.59 -5.31 1.16
CA TYR A 227 -0.15 -6.55 0.52
C TYR A 227 -0.51 -6.52 -0.97
N LEU A 228 0.43 -6.90 -1.83
CA LEU A 228 0.16 -7.07 -3.25
C LEU A 228 -0.56 -8.41 -3.46
N ASN A 229 -1.74 -8.36 -4.08
CA ASN A 229 -2.57 -9.53 -4.35
C ASN A 229 -2.15 -10.18 -5.67
N TYR A 230 -1.09 -10.98 -5.61
CA TYR A 230 -0.45 -11.58 -6.79
C TYR A 230 -1.40 -12.46 -7.61
N PRO A 231 -1.40 -12.31 -8.95
CA PRO A 231 -2.15 -13.20 -9.85
C PRO A 231 -1.87 -14.68 -9.57
N LEU A 232 -2.92 -15.48 -9.58
CA LEU A 232 -2.84 -16.91 -9.29
C LEU A 232 -2.13 -17.61 -10.44
N LYS A 233 -1.32 -18.64 -10.17
CA LYS A 233 -0.60 -19.37 -11.25
C LYS A 233 -1.57 -20.05 -12.23
N GLU A 234 -2.59 -20.72 -11.69
CA GLU A 234 -3.63 -21.40 -12.45
C GLU A 234 -4.95 -21.27 -11.69
N SER A 235 -5.96 -20.58 -12.24
CA SER A 235 -7.30 -20.48 -11.60
C SER A 235 -8.01 -21.82 -11.45
N GLN A 236 -7.64 -22.81 -12.28
CA GLN A 236 -8.29 -24.13 -12.31
C GLN A 236 -8.02 -24.95 -11.04
N TYR A 237 -6.90 -24.73 -10.36
CA TYR A 237 -6.63 -25.29 -9.05
C TYR A 237 -7.05 -24.26 -8.01
N ASP A 238 -8.34 -24.22 -7.67
CA ASP A 238 -8.91 -23.35 -6.64
C ASP A 238 -8.04 -23.32 -5.38
N PRO A 239 -7.18 -22.29 -5.19
CA PRO A 239 -6.36 -22.25 -4.00
C PRO A 239 -7.28 -22.00 -2.82
N ARG A 240 -7.06 -22.71 -1.73
CA ARG A 240 -7.87 -22.50 -0.53
C ARG A 240 -7.59 -21.09 -0.03
N TRP A 241 -8.61 -20.45 0.51
CA TRP A 241 -8.44 -19.16 1.16
C TRP A 241 -9.07 -19.20 2.54
N THR A 242 -8.55 -18.39 3.44
CA THR A 242 -9.06 -18.28 4.80
C THR A 242 -8.94 -16.84 5.26
N LEU A 243 -9.95 -16.39 5.98
CA LEU A 243 -9.92 -15.10 6.65
C LEU A 243 -9.42 -15.29 8.08
N VAL A 244 -8.25 -14.74 8.38
CA VAL A 244 -7.64 -14.82 9.71
C VAL A 244 -7.88 -13.49 10.45
N PRO A 245 -8.70 -13.47 11.51
CA PRO A 245 -8.85 -12.28 12.33
C PRO A 245 -7.55 -12.03 13.10
N MET A 246 -7.07 -10.79 13.08
CA MET A 246 -5.86 -10.38 13.80
C MET A 246 -6.20 -9.33 14.85
N SER A 247 -5.89 -9.61 16.10
CA SER A 247 -5.81 -8.59 17.15
C SER A 247 -4.50 -7.80 17.07
N GLN A 248 -4.46 -6.66 17.76
CA GLN A 248 -3.23 -5.86 17.89
C GLN A 248 -2.07 -6.70 18.46
N VAL A 249 -2.33 -7.47 19.53
CA VAL A 249 -1.31 -8.27 20.22
C VAL A 249 -0.75 -9.36 19.31
N GLU A 250 -1.60 -10.03 18.53
CA GLU A 250 -1.15 -11.06 17.59
C GLU A 250 -0.31 -10.47 16.45
N ASN A 251 -0.64 -9.27 15.98
CA ASN A 251 0.19 -8.59 14.98
C ASN A 251 1.59 -8.26 15.54
N GLU A 252 1.67 -7.78 16.79
CA GLU A 252 2.95 -7.53 17.48
C GLU A 252 3.76 -8.84 17.69
N ILE A 253 3.09 -9.98 17.90
CA ILE A 253 3.72 -11.30 18.06
C ILE A 253 4.21 -11.90 16.72
N MET A 254 3.70 -11.46 15.57
CA MET A 254 4.27 -11.84 14.27
C MET A 254 5.61 -11.13 13.98
N GLU A 255 5.90 -10.02 14.66
CA GLU A 255 7.13 -9.22 14.48
C GLU A 255 8.48 -9.87 14.83
N PRO A 256 8.63 -10.87 15.72
CA PRO A 256 9.93 -11.44 16.10
C PRO A 256 10.69 -12.08 14.93
N ARG A 257 9.98 -12.60 13.91
CA ARG A 257 10.62 -13.20 12.72
C ARG A 257 11.02 -12.17 11.67
N LEU A 258 10.31 -11.04 11.60
CA LEU A 258 10.73 -9.90 10.75
C LEU A 258 11.93 -9.15 11.34
N LYS A 259 12.24 -9.35 12.63
CA LYS A 259 13.44 -8.83 13.31
C LYS A 259 14.71 -9.66 13.07
N THR A 260 14.63 -10.87 12.54
CA THR A 260 15.75 -11.83 12.48
C THR A 260 16.33 -12.08 11.08
N CYS A 261 16.39 -11.04 10.24
CA CYS A 261 17.37 -10.98 9.14
C CYS A 261 18.61 -10.17 9.57
N GLY A 262 19.16 -10.47 10.75
CA GLY A 262 20.34 -9.84 11.31
C GLY A 262 21.27 -10.89 11.91
N PHE A 263 22.41 -11.11 11.23
CA PHE A 263 23.62 -11.84 11.63
C PHE A 263 23.43 -13.18 12.35
N THR A 264 23.69 -14.28 11.62
CA THR A 264 24.22 -15.51 12.23
C THR A 264 25.64 -15.22 12.72
N GLU A 265 25.83 -15.21 14.03
CA GLU A 265 27.14 -15.36 14.66
C GLU A 265 27.59 -16.82 14.45
N GLU A 266 28.85 -17.03 14.03
CA GLU A 266 29.52 -18.34 14.07
C GLU A 266 29.81 -18.76 15.52
#